data_AF-A0A972LDX8-F1
#
_entry.id   AF-A0A972LDX8-F1
#
_cell.length_a   1.000
_cell.length_b   1.000
_cell.length_c   1.000
_cell.angle_alpha   90.00
_cell.angle_beta   90.00
_cell.angle_gamma   90.00
#
_symmetry.space_group_name_H-M   'P 1'
#
loop_
_entity.id
_entity.type
_entity.pdbx_description
1 polymer ?
#
loop_
_entity_poly.entity_id
_entity_poly.type
_entity_poly.pdbx_seq_one_letter_code
_entity_poly.pdbx_strand_id
1 'polypeptide(L)'
;MCKLIKRVICLLILLLSVVIILSILRGGEPFRWFGKKSEEVGQEIKKKSEKIAEEADKLKETSKSLKKSAQELKKAKEKIKDVVN
;
A
#
# COMPACT_ATOMS: atom_id res chain seq x y z
N MET A 1 6.20 -12.54 36.83
CA MET A 1 6.18 -12.55 35.35
C MET A 1 5.75 -13.90 34.75
N CYS A 2 6.07 -15.04 35.38
CA CYS A 2 5.67 -16.37 34.89
C CYS A 2 4.15 -16.60 34.73
N LYS A 3 3.31 -15.89 35.51
CA LYS A 3 1.84 -15.95 35.36
C LYS A 3 1.35 -15.36 34.04
N LEU A 4 1.98 -14.28 33.54
CA LEU A 4 1.64 -13.69 32.25
C LEU A 4 2.08 -14.60 31.10
N ILE A 5 3.28 -15.17 31.18
CA ILE A 5 3.80 -16.11 30.16
C ILE A 5 2.93 -17.36 30.06
N LYS A 6 2.55 -17.97 31.20
CA LYS A 6 1.61 -19.11 31.21
C LYS A 6 0.24 -18.72 30.66
N ARG A 7 -0.24 -17.51 30.93
CA ARG A 7 -1.53 -17.01 30.40
C ARG A 7 -1.48 -16.81 28.88
N VAL A 8 -0.38 -16.26 28.36
CA VAL A 8 -0.16 -16.09 26.91
C VAL A 8 -0.05 -17.44 26.21
N ILE A 9 0.73 -18.38 26.76
CA ILE A 9 0.83 -19.75 26.22
C ILE A 9 -0.53 -20.45 26.25
N CYS A 10 -1.28 -20.33 27.35
CA CYS A 10 -2.60 -20.93 27.46
C CYS A 10 -3.59 -20.33 26.45
N LEU A 11 -3.57 -19.00 26.26
CA LEU A 11 -4.36 -18.32 25.23
C LEU A 11 -3.99 -18.80 23.82
N LEU A 12 -2.71 -18.97 23.53
CA LEU A 12 -2.21 -19.39 22.23
C LEU A 12 -2.66 -20.83 21.89
N ILE A 13 -2.60 -21.73 22.87
CA ILE A 13 -3.12 -23.11 22.75
C ILE A 13 -4.65 -23.12 22.57
N LEU A 14 -5.37 -22.27 23.31
CA LEU A 14 -6.83 -22.16 23.23
C LEU A 14 -7.26 -21.61 21.86
N LEU A 15 -6.50 -20.67 21.31
CA LEU A 15 -6.74 -20.13 19.98
C LEU A 15 -6.54 -21.21 18.90
N LEU A 16 -5.47 -22.00 19.01
CA LEU A 16 -5.23 -23.14 18.13
C LEU A 16 -6.33 -24.21 18.25
N SER A 17 -6.77 -24.54 19.46
CA SER A 17 -7.81 -25.56 19.65
C SER A 17 -9.15 -25.12 19.05
N VAL A 18 -9.53 -23.85 19.20
CA VAL A 18 -10.72 -23.28 18.55
C VAL A 18 -10.62 -23.35 17.03
N VAL A 19 -9.45 -23.05 16.46
CA VAL A 19 -9.21 -23.15 15.01
C VAL A 19 -9.34 -24.59 14.53
N ILE A 20 -8.81 -25.57 15.26
CA ILE A 20 -8.91 -27.00 14.91
C ILE A 20 -10.37 -27.47 14.99
N ILE A 21 -11.09 -27.12 16.05
CA ILE A 21 -12.50 -27.47 16.22
C ILE A 21 -13.35 -26.86 15.10
N LEU A 22 -13.14 -25.57 14.77
CA LEU A 22 -13.84 -24.92 13.66
C LEU A 22 -13.51 -25.54 12.30
N SER A 23 -12.26 -25.98 12.11
CA SER A 23 -11.83 -26.68 10.89
C SER A 23 -12.58 -27.99 10.70
N ILE A 24 -12.73 -28.78 11.77
CA ILE A 24 -13.43 -30.07 11.73
C ILE A 24 -14.95 -29.88 11.65
N LEU A 25 -15.52 -28.96 12.42
CA LEU A 25 -16.97 -28.77 12.55
C LEU A 25 -17.62 -28.15 11.30
N ARG A 26 -16.91 -27.26 10.58
CA ARG A 26 -17.43 -26.58 9.38
C ARG A 26 -16.78 -27.07 8.07
N GLY A 27 -16.05 -28.19 8.09
CA GLY A 27 -15.53 -28.84 6.88
C GLY A 27 -14.62 -27.97 6.01
N GLY A 28 -13.96 -26.95 6.57
CA GLY A 28 -13.10 -26.02 5.82
C GLY A 28 -13.82 -24.96 4.97
N GLU A 29 -15.15 -24.91 4.99
CA GLU A 29 -15.94 -23.87 4.32
C GLU A 29 -15.61 -22.43 4.77
N PRO A 30 -15.44 -22.12 6.08
CA PRO A 30 -15.00 -20.79 6.51
C PRO A 30 -13.59 -20.44 6.03
N PHE A 31 -12.70 -21.43 5.85
CA PHE A 31 -11.37 -21.21 5.30
C PHE A 31 -11.42 -20.89 3.80
N ARG A 32 -12.28 -21.56 3.02
CA ARG A 32 -12.52 -21.21 1.60
C ARG A 32 -13.10 -19.81 1.45
N TRP A 33 -14.08 -19.44 2.28
CA TRP A 33 -14.65 -18.10 2.25
C TRP A 33 -13.63 -17.03 2.65
N PHE A 34 -12.87 -17.28 3.72
CA PHE A 34 -11.80 -16.37 4.15
C PHE A 34 -10.69 -16.23 3.10
N GLY A 35 -10.28 -17.33 2.46
CA GLY A 35 -9.32 -17.33 1.37
C GLY A 35 -9.79 -16.50 0.17
N LYS A 36 -11.02 -16.74 -0.31
CA LYS A 36 -11.61 -15.92 -1.39
C LYS A 36 -11.67 -14.44 -1.04
N LYS A 37 -12.12 -14.13 0.17
CA LYS A 37 -12.23 -12.74 0.63
C LYS A 37 -10.86 -12.08 0.75
N SER A 38 -9.85 -12.81 1.22
CA SER A 38 -8.47 -12.33 1.29
C SER A 38 -7.89 -12.10 -0.11
N GLU A 39 -8.25 -12.93 -1.09
CA GLU A 39 -7.82 -12.79 -2.47
C GLU A 39 -8.46 -11.56 -3.14
N GLU A 40 -9.76 -11.34 -2.95
CA GLU A 40 -10.46 -10.12 -3.42
C GLU A 40 -9.84 -8.86 -2.84
N VAL A 41 -9.62 -8.83 -1.52
CA VAL A 41 -8.98 -7.69 -0.85
C VAL A 41 -7.57 -7.47 -1.39
N GLY A 42 -6.80 -8.55 -1.61
CA GLY A 42 -5.46 -8.47 -2.19
C GLY A 42 -5.47 -7.89 -3.61
N GLN A 43 -6.42 -8.29 -4.45
CA GLN A 43 -6.58 -7.74 -5.80
C GLN A 43 -7.00 -6.26 -5.77
N GLU A 44 -7.87 -5.88 -4.85
CA GLU A 44 -8.31 -4.49 -4.71
C GLU A 44 -7.18 -3.57 -4.24
N ILE A 45 -6.36 -4.04 -3.29
CA ILE A 45 -5.13 -3.36 -2.86
C ILE A 45 -4.17 -3.20 -4.04
N LYS A 46 -3.94 -4.27 -4.81
CA LYS A 46 -3.05 -4.23 -5.97
C LYS A 46 -3.48 -3.19 -7.00
N LYS A 47 -4.78 -3.15 -7.35
CA LYS A 47 -5.34 -2.13 -8.25
C LYS A 47 -5.16 -0.71 -7.73
N LYS A 48 -5.35 -0.49 -6.41
CA LYS A 48 -5.14 0.82 -5.80
C LYS A 48 -3.67 1.21 -5.83
N SER A 49 -2.76 0.28 -5.54
CA SER A 49 -1.31 0.52 -5.65
C SER A 49 -0.88 0.84 -7.08
N GLU A 50 -1.41 0.16 -8.08
CA GLU A 50 -1.14 0.45 -9.50
C GLU A 50 -1.63 1.85 -9.90
N LYS A 51 -2.84 2.25 -9.46
CA LYS A 51 -3.33 3.63 -9.68
C LYS A 51 -2.43 4.68 -9.03
N ILE A 52 -2.02 4.46 -7.78
CA ILE A 52 -1.14 5.40 -7.07
C ILE A 52 0.21 5.52 -7.78
N ALA A 53 0.76 4.41 -8.28
CA ALA A 53 1.99 4.43 -9.06
C ALA A 53 1.83 5.25 -10.36
N GLU A 54 0.73 5.06 -11.08
CA GLU A 54 0.45 5.82 -12.30
C GLU A 54 0.28 7.32 -12.03
N GLU A 55 -0.43 7.70 -10.97
CA GLU A 55 -0.58 9.11 -10.56
C GLU A 55 0.76 9.72 -10.13
N ALA A 56 1.62 8.95 -9.45
CA ALA A 56 2.96 9.39 -9.07
C ALA A 56 3.84 9.62 -10.32
N ASP A 57 3.78 8.76 -11.32
CA ASP A 57 4.51 8.95 -12.58
C ASP A 57 3.99 10.17 -13.35
N LYS A 58 2.67 10.38 -13.42
CA LYS A 58 2.07 11.59 -14.02
C LYS A 58 2.53 12.87 -13.31
N LEU A 59 2.57 12.87 -11.98
CA LEU A 59 3.10 13.99 -11.20
C LEU A 59 4.57 14.24 -11.47
N LYS A 60 5.37 13.19 -11.59
CA LYS A 60 6.80 13.28 -11.90
C LYS A 60 7.04 13.88 -13.27
N GLU A 61 6.26 13.47 -14.27
CA GLU A 61 6.35 14.01 -15.63
C GLU A 61 5.93 15.50 -15.66
N THR A 62 4.82 15.84 -15.00
CA THR A 62 4.34 17.22 -14.88
C THR A 62 5.38 18.12 -14.20
N SER A 63 5.99 17.65 -13.12
CA SER A 63 7.08 18.34 -12.42
C SER A 63 8.30 18.57 -13.32
N LYS A 64 8.65 17.58 -14.16
CA LYS A 64 9.76 17.68 -15.12
C LYS A 64 9.47 18.73 -16.21
N SER A 65 8.25 18.78 -16.73
CA SER A 65 7.80 19.81 -17.68
C SER A 65 7.81 21.20 -17.06
N LEU A 66 7.27 21.36 -15.86
CA LEU A 66 7.32 22.61 -15.10
C LEU A 66 8.76 23.10 -14.91
N LYS A 67 9.68 22.21 -14.56
CA LYS A 67 11.10 22.53 -14.38
C LYS A 67 11.76 23.02 -15.67
N LYS A 68 11.40 22.42 -16.82
CA LYS A 68 11.84 22.88 -18.15
C LYS A 68 11.30 24.27 -18.46
N SER A 69 10.00 24.51 -18.29
CA SER A 69 9.40 25.83 -18.52
C SER A 69 10.00 26.90 -17.62
N ALA A 70 10.27 26.60 -16.36
CA ALA A 70 10.97 27.50 -15.45
C ALA A 70 12.39 27.82 -15.92
N GLN A 71 13.12 26.84 -16.47
CA GLN A 71 14.45 27.06 -17.03
C GLN A 71 14.42 27.96 -18.27
N GLU A 72 13.46 27.75 -19.17
CA GLU A 72 13.29 28.55 -20.38
C GLU A 72 12.88 29.99 -20.04
N LEU A 73 11.98 30.18 -19.07
CA LEU A 73 11.64 31.50 -18.54
C LEU A 73 12.85 32.20 -17.91
N LYS A 74 13.70 31.46 -17.20
CA LYS A 74 14.92 32.02 -16.59
C LYS A 74 15.90 32.50 -17.67
N LYS A 75 16.12 31.71 -18.73
CA LYS A 75 16.94 32.12 -19.88
C LYS A 75 16.35 33.32 -20.62
N ALA A 76 15.04 33.35 -20.83
CA ALA A 76 14.37 34.49 -21.48
C ALA A 76 14.55 35.77 -20.65
N LYS A 77 14.38 35.67 -19.32
CA LYS A 77 14.64 36.78 -18.40
C LYS A 77 16.09 37.26 -18.45
N GLU A 78 17.04 36.34 -18.54
CA GLU A 78 18.47 36.66 -18.64
C GLU A 78 18.78 37.39 -19.95
N LYS A 79 18.26 36.91 -21.09
CA LYS A 79 18.38 37.58 -22.39
C LYS A 79 17.76 38.98 -22.40
N ILE A 80 16.58 39.15 -21.80
CA ILE A 80 15.94 40.47 -21.71
C ILE A 80 16.79 41.41 -20.85
N LYS A 81 17.39 40.90 -19.77
CA LYS A 81 18.27 41.70 -18.91
C LYS A 81 19.54 42.15 -19.64
N ASP A 82 20.10 41.29 -20.49
CA ASP A 82 21.27 41.59 -21.33
C ASP A 82 20.97 42.62 -22.43
N VAL A 83 19.73 42.65 -22.95
CA VAL A 83 19.31 43.60 -24.00
C VAL A 83 18.90 44.97 -23.42
N VAL A 84 18.45 45.01 -22.17
CA VAL A 84 17.98 46.23 -21.50
C VAL A 84 19.12 46.98 -20.78
N ASN A 85 20.28 46.34 -20.58
CA ASN A 85 21.48 46.95 -20.00
C ASN A 85 22.49 47.36 -21.07
#